data_AF-A0A852Z6P8-F1
#
_entry.id   AF-A0A852Z6P8-F1
#
_cell.length_a   1.000
_cell.length_b   1.000
_cell.length_c   1.000
_cell.angle_alpha   90.00
_cell.angle_beta   90.00
_cell.angle_gamma   90.00
#
_symmetry.space_group_name_H-M   'P 1'
#
loop_
_entity.id
_entity.type
_entity.pdbx_description
1 polymer ?
#
loop_
_entity_poly.entity_id
_entity_poly.type
_entity_poly.pdbx_seq_one_letter_code
_entity_poly.pdbx_strand_id
1 'polypeptide(L)'
;MLRCRVLGHRYRFSAEGETMVWRCQRGCGNAGSKRYPTAADAGRYAAAFDREDSADLGRRAPLVGLLPLRVVRAVRALRRRRANG
;
A
#
# COMPACT_ATOMS: atom_id res chain seq x y z
N MET A 1 -11.37 -4.95 2.11
CA MET A 1 -10.66 -4.84 3.40
C MET A 1 -9.37 -5.68 3.47
N LEU A 2 -9.43 -7.01 3.31
CA LEU A 2 -8.24 -7.89 3.42
C LEU A 2 -7.07 -7.48 2.52
N ARG A 3 -7.35 -7.10 1.26
CA ARG A 3 -6.35 -6.63 0.30
C ARG A 3 -5.59 -5.39 0.78
N CYS A 4 -6.25 -4.46 1.47
CA CYS A 4 -5.59 -3.26 2.01
C CYS A 4 -4.75 -3.58 3.25
N ARG A 5 -5.12 -4.62 4.02
CA ARG A 5 -4.35 -5.06 5.19
C ARG A 5 -3.06 -5.77 4.82
N VAL A 6 -3.04 -6.48 3.67
CA VAL A 6 -1.87 -7.21 3.17
C VAL A 6 -0.97 -6.33 2.30
N LEU A 7 -1.56 -5.49 1.43
CA LEU A 7 -0.84 -4.71 0.42
C LEU A 7 -0.76 -3.21 0.70
N GLY A 8 -1.31 -2.76 1.83
CA GLY A 8 -1.54 -1.34 2.10
C GLY A 8 -2.73 -0.74 1.33
N HIS A 9 -3.19 0.42 1.79
CA HIS A 9 -4.16 1.22 1.04
C HIS A 9 -3.51 1.75 -0.25
N ARG A 10 -4.29 1.83 -1.32
CA ARG A 10 -3.89 2.48 -2.57
C ARG A 10 -4.76 3.70 -2.75
N TYR A 11 -4.29 4.85 -2.28
CA TYR A 11 -5.05 6.08 -2.38
C TYR A 11 -4.93 6.66 -3.79
N ARG A 12 -6.01 7.26 -4.26
CA ARG A 12 -5.98 8.19 -5.39
C ARG A 12 -6.41 9.53 -4.89
N PHE A 13 -5.65 10.54 -5.29
CA PHE A 13 -5.87 11.91 -4.90
C PHE A 13 -6.41 12.69 -6.10
N SER A 14 -7.41 13.53 -5.85
CA SER A 14 -7.98 14.45 -6.83
C SER A 14 -8.34 15.75 -6.13
N ALA A 15 -8.56 16.82 -6.89
CA ALA A 15 -9.00 18.10 -6.36
C ALA A 15 -10.38 18.45 -6.90
N GLU A 16 -11.24 18.91 -5.98
CA GLU A 16 -12.58 19.44 -6.23
C GLU A 16 -12.59 20.88 -5.70
N GLY A 17 -12.29 21.83 -6.59
CA GLY A 17 -12.08 23.23 -6.21
C GLY A 17 -10.97 23.37 -5.17
N GLU A 18 -11.27 24.02 -4.04
CA GLU A 18 -10.38 24.21 -2.90
C GLU A 18 -10.15 22.96 -2.05
N THR A 19 -10.81 21.84 -2.36
CA THR A 19 -10.75 20.63 -1.54
C THR A 19 -10.01 19.53 -2.27
N MET A 20 -8.92 19.05 -1.69
CA MET A 20 -8.31 17.81 -2.10
C MET A 20 -9.11 16.65 -1.50
N VAL A 21 -9.48 15.68 -2.32
CA VAL A 21 -10.16 14.45 -1.89
C VAL A 21 -9.29 13.26 -2.22
N TRP A 22 -9.39 12.20 -1.43
CA TRP A 22 -8.74 10.94 -1.75
C TRP A 22 -9.61 9.75 -1.40
N ARG A 23 -9.45 8.68 -2.18
CA ARG A 23 -10.16 7.42 -1.96
C ARG A 23 -9.29 6.22 -2.26
N CYS A 24 -9.48 5.16 -1.50
CA CYS A 24 -8.81 3.90 -1.75
C CYS A 24 -9.40 3.23 -3.00
N GLN A 25 -8.60 3.10 -4.07
CA GLN A 25 -9.00 2.42 -5.31
C GLN A 25 -9.33 0.93 -5.11
N ARG A 26 -8.87 0.32 -4.00
CA ARG A 26 -9.18 -1.07 -3.67
C ARG A 26 -10.59 -1.27 -3.09
N GLY A 27 -11.41 -0.21 -3.01
CA GLY A 27 -12.82 -0.30 -2.63
C GLY A 27 -13.07 -0.65 -1.15
N CYS A 28 -12.13 -0.34 -0.26
CA CYS A 28 -12.30 -0.65 1.17
C CYS A 28 -13.06 0.43 1.96
N GLY A 29 -13.56 1.46 1.28
CA GLY A 29 -14.25 2.59 1.91
C GLY A 29 -13.34 3.62 2.60
N ASN A 30 -12.02 3.40 2.64
CA ASN A 30 -11.12 4.39 3.22
C ASN A 30 -10.95 5.57 2.26
N ALA A 31 -11.35 6.76 2.71
CA ALA A 31 -11.36 7.99 1.94
C ALA A 31 -11.23 9.18 2.90
N GLY A 32 -10.93 10.35 2.36
CA GLY A 32 -10.88 11.58 3.13
C GLY A 32 -10.82 12.80 2.24
N SER A 33 -10.85 13.96 2.88
CA SER A 33 -10.75 15.25 2.21
C SER A 33 -9.97 16.25 3.07
N LYS A 34 -9.39 17.24 2.40
CA LYS A 34 -8.67 18.34 3.02
C LYS A 34 -8.89 19.62 2.23
N ARG A 35 -9.37 20.66 2.90
CA ARG A 35 -9.55 21.98 2.31
C ARG A 35 -8.24 22.77 2.35
N TYR A 36 -7.99 23.50 1.28
CA TYR A 36 -6.88 24.42 1.12
C TYR A 36 -7.40 25.84 0.89
N PRO A 37 -6.56 26.87 1.09
CA PRO A 37 -6.96 28.26 0.85
C PRO A 37 -7.31 28.56 -0.60
N THR A 38 -6.72 27.83 -1.55
CA THR A 38 -6.98 28.01 -2.99
C THR A 38 -7.18 26.69 -3.71
N ALA A 39 -7.92 26.73 -4.82
CA ALA A 39 -8.08 25.57 -5.71
C ALA A 39 -6.75 25.16 -6.37
N ALA A 40 -5.87 26.12 -6.62
CA ALA A 40 -4.53 25.87 -7.15
C ALA A 40 -3.70 25.04 -6.16
N ASP A 41 -3.77 25.35 -4.86
CA ASP A 41 -3.08 24.58 -3.82
C ASP A 41 -3.63 23.16 -3.74
N ALA A 42 -4.96 23.02 -3.68
CA ALA A 42 -5.61 21.71 -3.64
C ALA A 42 -5.20 20.85 -4.85
N GLY A 43 -5.21 21.41 -6.06
CA GLY A 43 -4.78 20.74 -7.28
C GLY A 43 -3.29 20.36 -7.27
N ARG A 44 -2.43 21.27 -6.80
CA ARG A 44 -0.98 21.03 -6.69
C ARG A 44 -0.68 19.87 -5.74
N TYR A 45 -1.30 19.86 -4.56
CA TYR A 45 -1.11 18.78 -3.59
C TYR A 45 -1.70 17.47 -4.08
N ALA A 46 -2.89 17.48 -4.69
CA ALA A 46 -3.48 16.28 -5.27
C ALA A 46 -2.57 15.63 -6.32
N ALA A 47 -2.02 16.44 -7.24
CA ALA A 47 -1.11 15.97 -8.27
C ALA A 47 0.25 15.51 -7.73
N ALA A 48 0.74 16.12 -6.65
CA ALA A 48 1.96 15.69 -5.98
C ALA A 48 1.78 14.32 -5.32
N PHE A 49 0.73 14.16 -4.51
CA PHE A 49 0.47 12.91 -3.78
C PHE A 49 0.09 11.74 -4.70
N ASP A 50 -0.65 11.98 -5.79
CA ASP A 50 -1.00 10.90 -6.73
C ASP A 50 0.25 10.36 -7.47
N ARG A 51 1.21 11.23 -7.79
CA ARG A 51 2.49 10.84 -8.40
C ARG A 51 3.39 10.10 -7.42
N GLU A 52 3.50 10.60 -6.20
CA GLU A 52 4.36 10.00 -5.17
C GLU A 52 3.83 8.62 -4.73
N ASP A 53 2.51 8.47 -4.53
CA ASP A 53 1.88 7.16 -4.25
C ASP A 53 2.13 6.15 -5.39
N SER A 54 2.01 6.59 -6.65
CA SER A 54 2.26 5.75 -7.82
C SER A 54 3.71 5.24 -7.88
N ALA A 55 4.68 6.05 -7.43
CA ALA A 55 6.10 5.68 -7.40
C ALA A 55 6.49 4.86 -6.16
N ASP A 56 5.89 5.13 -4.99
CA ASP A 56 6.23 4.49 -3.70
C ASP A 56 5.55 3.12 -3.52
N LEU A 57 4.46 2.83 -4.25
CA LEU A 57 3.77 1.52 -4.26
C LEU A 57 4.68 0.31 -4.56
N GLY A 58 5.77 0.50 -5.31
CA GLY A 58 6.77 -0.54 -5.56
C GLY A 58 7.85 -0.65 -4.47
N ARG A 59 8.10 0.42 -3.72
CA ARG A 59 9.24 0.55 -2.81
C ARG A 59 8.86 0.23 -1.36
N ARG A 60 7.59 0.42 -0.98
CA ARG A 60 7.02 0.10 0.33
C ARG A 60 6.21 -1.20 0.36
N ALA A 61 6.44 -2.13 -0.58
CA ALA A 61 5.98 -3.50 -0.39
C ALA A 61 6.76 -4.08 0.82
N PRO A 62 6.10 -4.37 1.95
CA PRO A 62 6.82 -4.88 3.09
C PRO A 62 7.36 -6.26 2.68
N LEU A 63 8.68 -6.41 2.71
CA LEU A 63 9.38 -7.69 2.67
C LEU A 63 8.98 -8.65 3.82
N VAL A 64 7.96 -8.29 4.61
CA VAL A 64 7.35 -9.06 5.69
C VAL A 64 6.57 -10.28 5.18
N GLY A 65 6.33 -10.40 3.86
CA GLY A 65 5.67 -11.56 3.25
C GLY A 65 6.59 -12.75 2.90
N LEU A 66 7.92 -12.64 2.99
CA LEU A 66 8.84 -13.69 2.50
C LEU A 66 9.40 -14.62 3.58
N LEU A 67 9.01 -14.41 4.85
CA LEU A 67 9.38 -15.29 5.95
C LEU A 67 8.73 -16.70 5.94
N PRO A 68 7.46 -16.92 5.51
CA PRO A 68 6.87 -18.26 5.65
C PRO A 68 7.55 -19.32 4.78
N LEU A 69 8.03 -18.95 3.59
CA LEU A 69 8.70 -19.90 2.69
C LEU A 69 10.09 -20.33 3.19
N ARG A 70 10.82 -19.45 3.90
CA ARG A 70 12.15 -19.79 4.45
C ARG A 70 12.02 -20.77 5.62
N VAL A 71 10.99 -20.60 6.47
CA VAL A 71 10.69 -21.53 7.57
C VAL A 71 10.26 -22.90 7.05
N VAL A 72 9.36 -22.95 6.06
CA VAL A 72 8.90 -24.22 5.45
C VAL A 72 10.07 -24.99 4.83
N ARG A 73 11.01 -24.31 4.17
CA ARG A 73 12.21 -24.94 3.60
C ARG A 73 13.14 -25.50 4.68
N ALA A 74 13.35 -24.79 5.78
CA ALA A 74 14.18 -25.25 6.91
C ALA A 74 13.59 -26.50 7.59
N VAL A 75 12.28 -26.51 7.84
CA VAL A 75 11.57 -27.67 8.44
C VAL A 75 11.65 -28.90 7.54
N ARG A 76 11.48 -28.75 6.22
CA ARG A 76 11.63 -29.87 5.28
C ARG A 76 13.06 -30.42 5.22
N ALA A 77 14.06 -29.55 5.31
CA ALA A 77 15.46 -29.99 5.35
C ALA A 77 15.78 -30.80 6.62
N LEU A 78 15.29 -30.35 7.78
CA LEU A 78 15.47 -31.07 9.05
C LEU A 78 14.75 -32.43 9.06
N ARG A 79 13.50 -32.49 8.56
CA ARG A 79 12.75 -33.75 8.46
C ARG A 79 13.45 -34.77 7.57
N ARG A 80 14.05 -34.35 6.44
CA ARG A 80 14.83 -35.25 5.57
C ARG A 80 16.07 -35.81 6.24
N ARG A 81 16.80 -34.99 7.02
CA ARG A 81 17.99 -35.46 7.77
C ARG A 81 17.62 -36.49 8.84
N ARG A 82 16.46 -36.35 9.48
CA ARG A 82 15.98 -37.24 10.55
C ARG A 82 15.39 -38.56 10.06
N ALA A 83 15.11 -38.69 8.76
CA ALA A 83 14.58 -39.91 8.14
C ALA A 83 15.66 -40.75 7.45
N ASN A 84 16.88 -40.21 7.33
CA ASN A 84 18.04 -40.84 6.66
C ASN A 84 19.17 -41.23 7.63
N GLY A 85 18.92 -41.18 8.94
CA GLY A 85 19.80 -41.71 9.99
C GLY A 85 18.98 -42.57 10.92
#